data_AF-A0A3A4W4D8-F1
#
_entry.id   AF-A0A3A4W4D8-F1
#
_cell.length_a   1.000
_cell.length_b   1.000
_cell.length_c   1.000
_cell.angle_alpha   90.00
_cell.angle_beta   90.00
_cell.angle_gamma   90.00
#
_symmetry.space_group_name_H-M   'P 1'
#
loop_
_entity.id
_entity.type
_entity.pdbx_description
1 polymer ?
#
loop_
_entity_poly.entity_id
_entity_poly.type
_entity_poly.pdbx_seq_one_letter_code
_entity_poly.pdbx_strand_id
1 'polypeptide(L)'
;PLFILLDEPFAGVDPISVLDIQAIIKHLAARGIGVLITDHKVRETLGICARAYIMNEGMVIAAGEPDAVLQNERVQQVYLGEGFRL
;
A
#
# COMPACT_ATOMS: atom_id res chain seq x y z
N PRO A 1 17.17 13.46 1.00
CA PRO A 1 16.12 13.36 2.04
C PRO A 1 16.23 11.98 2.71
N LEU A 2 15.86 11.87 3.99
CA LEU A 2 15.82 10.58 4.68
C LEU A 2 14.47 9.86 4.47
N PHE A 3 13.40 10.64 4.31
CA PHE A 3 12.04 10.14 4.08
C PHE A 3 11.34 10.91 2.96
N ILE A 4 10.45 10.21 2.26
CA ILE A 4 9.52 10.77 1.26
C ILE A 4 8.10 10.30 1.61
N LEU A 5 7.14 11.22 1.58
CA LEU A 5 5.73 10.95 1.77
C LEU A 5 5.03 11.12 0.43
N LEU A 6 4.32 10.08 -0.01
CA LEU A 6 3.56 10.06 -1.25
C LEU A 6 2.07 10.00 -0.92
N ASP A 7 1.34 11.02 -1.35
CA ASP A 7 -0.10 11.13 -1.17
C ASP A 7 -0.82 10.71 -2.46
N GLU A 8 -1.47 9.56 -2.41
CA GLU A 8 -2.19 8.90 -3.52
C GLU A 8 -1.42 8.81 -4.85
N PRO A 9 -0.20 8.24 -4.86
CA PRO A 9 0.65 8.22 -6.06
C PRO A 9 0.05 7.43 -7.23
N PHE A 10 -0.93 6.57 -7.00
CA PHE A 10 -1.55 5.77 -8.05
C PHE A 10 -2.92 6.31 -8.52
N ALA A 11 -3.43 7.37 -7.91
CA ALA A 11 -4.75 7.93 -8.25
C ALA A 11 -4.80 8.45 -9.69
N GLY A 12 -5.80 8.00 -10.47
CA GLY A 12 -5.98 8.41 -11.87
C GLY A 12 -4.90 7.93 -12.84
N VAL A 13 -3.94 7.11 -12.37
CA VAL A 13 -2.84 6.57 -13.16
C VAL A 13 -3.26 5.27 -13.87
N ASP A 14 -2.86 5.13 -15.14
CA ASP A 14 -3.10 3.93 -15.94
C ASP A 14 -2.23 2.73 -15.47
N PRO A 15 -2.62 1.48 -15.79
CA PRO A 15 -1.93 0.28 -15.28
C PRO A 15 -0.44 0.19 -15.65
N ILE A 16 -0.01 0.76 -16.79
CA ILE A 16 1.40 0.71 -17.20
C ILE A 16 2.21 1.67 -16.34
N SER A 17 1.72 2.90 -16.21
CA SER A 17 2.36 3.93 -15.38
C SER A 17 2.43 3.56 -13.89
N VAL A 18 1.48 2.75 -13.38
CA VAL A 18 1.57 2.19 -12.02
C VAL A 18 2.86 1.39 -11.84
N LEU A 19 3.25 0.56 -12.82
CA LEU A 19 4.47 -0.24 -12.75
C LEU A 19 5.73 0.64 -12.71
N ASP A 20 5.74 1.74 -13.47
CA ASP A 20 6.84 2.70 -13.47
C ASP A 20 6.97 3.40 -12.12
N ILE A 21 5.86 3.84 -11.53
CA ILE A 21 5.83 4.46 -10.20
C ILE A 21 6.33 3.47 -9.13
N GLN A 22 5.86 2.22 -9.20
CA GLN A 22 6.32 1.16 -8.30
C GLN A 22 7.83 0.93 -8.42
N ALA A 23 8.40 0.93 -9.63
CA ALA A 23 9.83 0.79 -9.86
C ALA A 23 10.62 1.96 -9.26
N ILE A 24 10.13 3.18 -9.40
CA ILE A 24 10.74 4.38 -8.80
C ILE A 24 10.75 4.27 -7.27
N ILE A 25 9.63 3.87 -6.67
CA ILE A 25 9.53 3.71 -5.20
C ILE A 25 10.52 2.66 -4.70
N LYS A 26 10.61 1.50 -5.38
CA LYS A 26 11.58 0.45 -5.03
C LYS A 26 13.02 0.96 -5.14
N HIS A 27 13.32 1.76 -6.17
CA HIS A 27 14.64 2.36 -6.33
C HIS A 27 14.97 3.35 -5.21
N LEU A 28 14.00 4.17 -4.76
CA LEU A 28 14.17 5.07 -3.63
C LEU A 28 14.44 4.30 -2.33
N ALA A 29 13.67 3.24 -2.07
CA ALA A 29 13.87 2.37 -0.92
C ALA A 29 15.25 1.68 -0.93
N ALA A 30 15.69 1.18 -2.08
CA ALA A 30 17.01 0.54 -2.25
C ALA A 30 18.18 1.51 -1.99
N ARG A 31 17.95 2.83 -2.12
CA ARG A 31 18.91 3.89 -1.76
C ARG A 31 18.91 4.24 -0.27
N GLY A 32 18.15 3.52 0.55
CA GLY A 32 18.03 3.78 1.99
C GLY A 32 17.10 4.94 2.34
N ILE A 33 16.22 5.34 1.41
CA ILE A 33 15.21 6.38 1.66
C ILE A 33 13.95 5.69 2.17
N GLY A 34 13.46 6.09 3.34
CA GLY A 34 12.15 5.63 3.82
C GLY A 34 11.02 6.23 3.00
N VAL A 35 10.09 5.40 2.51
CA VAL A 35 8.94 5.87 1.74
C VAL A 35 7.66 5.54 2.51
N LEU A 36 6.85 6.55 2.79
CA LEU A 36 5.51 6.41 3.35
C LEU A 36 4.50 6.74 2.26
N ILE A 37 3.53 5.85 2.06
CA ILE A 37 2.54 5.96 0.99
C ILE A 37 1.16 5.88 1.62
N THR A 38 0.27 6.76 1.21
CA THR A 38 -1.18 6.60 1.39
C THR A 38 -1.82 6.47 0.02
N ASP A 39 -2.72 5.50 -0.15
CA ASP A 39 -3.46 5.29 -1.39
C ASP A 39 -4.70 4.42 -1.12
N HIS A 40 -5.73 4.57 -1.95
CA HIS A 40 -6.94 3.75 -1.88
C HIS A 40 -6.81 2.45 -2.70
N LYS A 41 -5.79 2.34 -3.57
CA LYS A 41 -5.46 1.13 -4.34
C LYS A 41 -4.64 0.14 -3.49
N VAL A 42 -5.35 -0.62 -2.66
CA VAL A 42 -4.76 -1.54 -1.66
C VAL A 42 -3.79 -2.56 -2.30
N ARG A 43 -4.16 -3.18 -3.41
CA ARG A 43 -3.34 -4.26 -4.03
C ARG A 43 -2.01 -3.73 -4.57
N GLU A 44 -2.08 -2.63 -5.30
CA GLU A 44 -0.94 -1.96 -5.93
C GLU A 44 0.03 -1.43 -4.86
N THR A 45 -0.52 -0.91 -3.76
CA THR A 45 0.26 -0.35 -2.64
C THR A 45 0.91 -1.46 -1.82
N LEU A 46 0.14 -2.47 -1.42
CA LEU A 46 0.67 -3.60 -0.65
C LEU A 46 1.74 -4.39 -1.40
N GLY A 47 1.65 -4.48 -2.74
CA GLY A 47 2.64 -5.17 -3.57
C GLY A 47 4.05 -4.54 -3.57
N ILE A 48 4.22 -3.36 -2.99
CA ILE A 48 5.53 -2.68 -2.91
C ILE A 48 5.95 -2.29 -1.49
N CYS A 49 5.03 -2.41 -0.52
CA CYS A 49 5.30 -2.05 0.87
C CYS A 49 5.95 -3.23 1.60
N ALA A 50 6.95 -2.95 2.43
CA ALA A 50 7.46 -3.94 3.39
C ALA A 50 6.56 -4.07 4.62
N ARG A 51 5.83 -3.01 4.97
CA ARG A 51 4.90 -3.00 6.10
C ARG A 51 3.73 -2.08 5.77
N ALA A 52 2.54 -2.46 6.21
CA ALA A 52 1.33 -1.70 5.99
C ALA A 52 0.54 -1.47 7.29
N TYR A 53 -0.23 -0.39 7.28
CA TYR A 53 -1.18 -0.02 8.32
C TYR A 53 -2.51 0.27 7.63
N ILE A 54 -3.58 -0.39 8.07
CA ILE A 54 -4.94 -0.11 7.59
C ILE A 54 -5.67 0.68 8.66
N MET A 55 -6.21 1.82 8.26
CA MET A 55 -6.95 2.71 9.12
C MET A 55 -8.43 2.70 8.74
N ASN A 56 -9.31 2.62 9.72
CA ASN A 56 -10.75 2.83 9.54
C ASN A 56 -11.28 3.63 10.73
N GLU A 57 -12.13 4.63 10.46
CA GLU A 57 -12.74 5.48 11.50
C GLU A 57 -11.72 6.09 12.49
N GLY A 58 -10.57 6.53 11.97
CA GLY A 58 -9.50 7.12 12.79
C GLY A 58 -8.68 6.13 13.61
N MET A 59 -8.94 4.82 13.49
CA MET A 59 -8.27 3.77 14.25
C MET A 59 -7.49 2.83 13.34
N VAL A 60 -6.32 2.38 13.77
CA VAL A 60 -5.57 1.31 13.08
C VAL A 60 -6.27 -0.02 13.35
N ILE A 61 -6.80 -0.64 12.31
CA ILE A 61 -7.52 -1.93 12.41
C ILE A 61 -6.64 -3.13 12.07
N ALA A 62 -5.54 -2.92 11.35
CA ALA A 62 -4.53 -3.92 11.07
C ALA A 62 -3.17 -3.27 10.82
N ALA A 63 -2.08 -3.95 11.20
CA ALA A 63 -0.73 -3.53 10.91
C ALA A 63 0.21 -4.73 10.81
N GLY A 64 1.12 -4.73 9.83
CA GLY A 64 2.07 -5.82 9.66
C GLY A 64 2.62 -5.95 8.25
N GLU A 65 3.19 -7.11 7.95
CA GLU A 65 3.58 -7.50 6.60
C GLU A 65 2.34 -7.52 5.68
N PRO A 66 2.49 -7.20 4.38
CA PRO A 66 1.38 -7.15 3.43
C PRO A 66 0.49 -8.39 3.44
N ASP A 67 1.08 -9.58 3.45
CA ASP A 67 0.35 -10.85 3.44
C ASP A 67 -0.51 -11.04 4.70
N ALA A 68 0.05 -10.68 5.87
CA ALA A 68 -0.68 -10.75 7.14
C ALA A 68 -1.84 -9.75 7.19
N VAL A 69 -1.66 -8.57 6.58
CA VAL A 69 -2.71 -7.55 6.46
C VAL A 69 -3.82 -8.01 5.51
N LEU A 70 -3.48 -8.64 4.38
CA LEU A 70 -4.45 -9.18 3.42
C LEU A 70 -5.27 -10.35 3.98
N GLN A 71 -4.68 -11.15 4.86
CA GLN A 71 -5.36 -12.25 5.54
C GLN A 71 -6.21 -11.81 6.74
N ASN A 72 -6.16 -10.55 7.13
CA ASN A 72 -6.94 -10.04 8.26
C ASN A 72 -8.44 -9.97 7.89
N GLU A 73 -9.28 -10.73 8.60
CA GLU A 73 -10.73 -10.81 8.34
C GLU A 73 -11.41 -9.44 8.37
N ARG A 74 -11.02 -8.56 9.29
CA ARG A 74 -11.58 -7.20 9.40
C ARG A 74 -11.16 -6.32 8.21
N VAL A 75 -9.93 -6.47 7.73
CA VAL A 75 -9.47 -5.79 6.50
C VAL A 75 -10.25 -6.30 5.28
N GLN A 76 -10.47 -7.61 5.18
CA GLN A 76 -11.24 -8.20 4.08
C GLN A 76 -12.68 -7.67 4.06
N GLN A 77 -13.34 -7.64 5.22
CA GLN A 77 -14.72 -7.13 5.35
C GLN A 77 -14.85 -5.64 5.03
N VAL A 78 -13.91 -4.81 5.52
CA VAL A 78 -14.02 -3.34 5.42
C VAL A 78 -13.49 -2.81 4.09
N TYR A 79 -12.43 -3.41 3.52
CA TYR A 79 -11.69 -2.85 2.39
C TYR A 79 -11.71 -3.70 1.11
N LEU A 80 -11.86 -5.02 1.19
CA LEU A 80 -11.73 -5.91 0.02
C LEU A 80 -13.07 -6.48 -0.47
N GLY A 81 -14.12 -6.47 0.37
CA GLY A 81 -15.44 -7.03 0.09
C GLY A 81 -15.46 -8.57 0.09
N GLU A 82 -16.66 -9.17 0.13
CA GLU A 82 -16.86 -10.64 0.26
C GLU A 82 -16.36 -11.47 -0.95
N GLY A 83 -15.73 -10.86 -1.96
CA GLY A 83 -15.27 -11.51 -3.19
C GLY A 83 -13.75 -11.60 -3.36
N PHE A 84 -12.95 -11.34 -2.32
CA PHE A 84 -11.50 -11.29 -2.45
C PHE A 84 -10.88 -12.64 -2.85
N ARG A 85 -10.27 -12.68 -4.04
CA ARG A 85 -9.31 -13.71 -4.47
C ARG A 85 -7.99 -13.03 -4.83
N LEU A 86 -6.90 -13.60 -4.32
CA LEU A 86 -5.52 -13.29 -4.73
C LEU A 86 -5.33 -13.67 -6.21
#